data_AF-A0A6M5YVK6-F1
#
_entry.id   AF-A0A6M5YVK6-F1
#
_cell.length_a   1.000
_cell.length_b   1.000
_cell.length_c   1.000
_cell.angle_alpha   90.00
_cell.angle_beta   90.00
_cell.angle_gamma   90.00
#
_symmetry.space_group_name_H-M   'P 1'
#
loop_
_entity.id
_entity.type
_entity.pdbx_description
1 polymer ?
#
loop_
_entity_poly.entity_id
_entity_poly.type
_entity_poly.pdbx_seq_one_letter_code
_entity_poly.pdbx_strand_id
1 'polypeptide(L)'
;MVPRTFGFALALLAAGLPGHASQIAPLDLGKLAPQSELIVVGVVTAVSDSDAASDTISVQVISTLKGKAEAKSFSLRLRNKGVKDFDPRLAVGDQGVFFLKSIEGGRAELTYWGSIAVIPKKGNFRVPSQPNDGSDPFREYAGKEPLPEGLRAAYTGFVRAAKGGGVEGHLLPGAVQTSSKPRPKGSRDEGNDINEDFLTNGFSPLVRNVRKEGNDCYLIRTDSTAIGFVQNKSGAWRVYRYADKPID
;
A
#
# COMPACT_ATOMS: atom_id res chain seq x y z
N MET A 1 16.85 -86.28 -28.24
CA MET A 1 16.83 -86.29 -26.76
C MET A 1 17.05 -84.84 -26.30
N VAL A 2 16.17 -84.33 -25.45
CA VAL A 2 16.09 -82.93 -24.96
C VAL A 2 16.65 -82.89 -23.52
N PRO A 3 17.34 -81.81 -23.09
CA PRO A 3 16.72 -80.82 -22.17
C PRO A 3 17.03 -79.38 -22.65
N ARG A 4 16.07 -78.46 -22.84
CA ARG A 4 15.28 -77.68 -21.85
C ARG A 4 16.10 -77.19 -20.65
N THR A 5 16.54 -75.94 -20.71
CA THR A 5 16.71 -75.10 -19.51
C THR A 5 16.19 -73.70 -19.77
N PHE A 6 15.07 -73.46 -19.11
CA PHE A 6 14.30 -72.24 -18.94
C PHE A 6 14.89 -71.49 -17.74
N GLY A 7 14.93 -70.16 -17.81
CA GLY A 7 14.75 -69.30 -16.64
C GLY A 7 16.01 -68.88 -15.87
N PHE A 8 15.82 -67.80 -15.09
CA PHE A 8 16.76 -66.97 -14.31
C PHE A 8 17.44 -65.85 -15.11
N ALA A 9 17.28 -64.57 -14.80
CA ALA A 9 16.45 -63.91 -13.80
C ALA A 9 16.38 -62.42 -14.19
N LEU A 10 15.27 -61.99 -14.80
CA LEU A 10 14.92 -60.57 -14.86
C LEU A 10 14.02 -60.28 -13.65
N ALA A 11 14.61 -60.22 -12.47
CA ALA A 11 13.95 -59.88 -11.21
C ALA A 11 14.69 -58.72 -10.53
N LEU A 12 14.73 -57.58 -11.24
CA LEU A 12 15.22 -56.29 -10.74
C LEU A 12 14.11 -55.24 -10.87
N LEU A 13 12.85 -55.67 -10.75
CA LEU A 13 11.69 -54.78 -10.67
C LEU A 13 11.25 -54.62 -9.20
N ALA A 14 11.23 -53.37 -8.77
CA ALA A 14 10.26 -52.82 -7.82
C ALA A 14 10.45 -53.12 -6.32
N ALA A 15 11.68 -53.04 -5.80
CA ALA A 15 11.86 -52.54 -4.44
C ALA A 15 11.74 -51.00 -4.45
N GLY A 16 10.55 -50.49 -4.80
CA GLY A 16 10.24 -49.06 -4.69
C GLY A 16 10.23 -48.69 -3.22
N LEU A 17 11.25 -47.97 -2.76
CA LEU A 17 11.20 -47.32 -1.45
C LEU A 17 9.90 -46.51 -1.40
N PRO A 18 9.07 -46.63 -0.35
CA PRO A 18 7.90 -45.79 -0.22
C PRO A 18 8.39 -44.34 -0.22
N GLY A 19 8.12 -43.62 -1.31
CA GLY A 19 8.40 -42.21 -1.40
C GLY A 19 7.58 -41.52 -0.32
N HIS A 20 8.22 -41.13 0.77
CA HIS A 20 7.62 -40.26 1.76
C HIS A 20 7.46 -38.89 1.12
N ALA A 21 6.38 -38.71 0.36
CA ALA A 21 5.90 -37.40 -0.02
C ALA A 21 5.56 -36.69 1.28
N SER A 22 6.41 -35.74 1.68
CA SER A 22 6.16 -34.89 2.84
C SER A 22 4.80 -34.24 2.65
N GLN A 23 3.82 -34.65 3.46
CA GLN A 23 2.52 -33.99 3.47
C GLN A 23 2.73 -32.60 4.06
N ILE A 24 2.62 -31.59 3.21
CA ILE A 24 2.63 -30.20 3.64
C ILE A 24 1.29 -29.95 4.33
N ALA A 25 1.30 -30.01 5.67
CA ALA A 25 0.14 -29.62 6.46
C ALA A 25 -0.01 -28.09 6.40
N PRO A 26 -1.20 -27.56 6.11
CA PRO A 26 -1.47 -26.13 6.20
C PRO A 26 -1.13 -25.62 7.61
N LEU A 27 -0.47 -24.48 7.68
CA LEU A 27 -0.12 -23.85 8.95
C LEU A 27 -1.40 -23.28 9.58
N ASP A 28 -1.81 -23.85 10.72
CA ASP A 28 -3.00 -23.42 11.45
C ASP A 28 -2.73 -22.09 12.19
N LEU A 29 -3.50 -21.05 11.83
CA LEU A 29 -3.45 -19.74 12.46
C LEU A 29 -3.67 -19.81 13.98
N GLY A 30 -4.47 -20.77 14.45
CA GLY A 30 -4.72 -21.01 15.87
C GLY A 30 -3.47 -21.43 16.64
N LYS A 31 -2.48 -22.02 15.96
CA LYS A 31 -1.17 -22.40 16.56
C LYS A 31 -0.13 -21.29 16.46
N LEU A 32 -0.20 -20.48 15.41
CA LEU A 32 0.72 -19.36 15.19
C LEU A 32 0.57 -18.26 16.24
N ALA A 33 -0.66 -17.86 16.57
CA ALA A 33 -0.90 -16.72 17.44
C ALA A 33 -0.36 -16.92 18.89
N PRO A 34 -0.52 -18.10 19.53
CA PRO A 34 0.10 -18.37 20.83
C PRO A 34 1.63 -18.30 20.82
N GLN A 35 2.26 -18.78 19.75
CA GLN A 35 3.72 -18.90 19.62
C GLN A 35 4.41 -17.59 19.23
N SER A 36 3.67 -16.62 18.69
CA SER A 36 4.21 -15.31 18.31
C SER A 36 4.30 -14.40 19.53
N GLU A 37 5.44 -13.76 19.78
CA GLU A 37 5.54 -12.76 20.84
C GLU A 37 4.88 -11.44 20.43
N LEU A 38 4.93 -11.15 19.12
CA LEU A 38 4.40 -9.94 18.52
C LEU A 38 3.54 -10.29 17.29
N ILE A 39 2.40 -9.64 17.15
CA ILE A 39 1.56 -9.75 15.94
C ILE A 39 1.25 -8.33 15.49
N VAL A 40 1.65 -7.98 14.26
CA VAL A 40 1.48 -6.64 13.70
C VAL A 40 0.74 -6.68 12.37
N VAL A 41 -0.05 -5.64 12.13
CA VAL A 41 -0.58 -5.31 10.81
C VAL A 41 0.33 -4.26 10.21
N GLY A 42 0.83 -4.50 9.00
CA GLY A 42 1.76 -3.59 8.35
C GLY A 42 1.61 -3.55 6.83
N VAL A 43 2.29 -2.58 6.23
CA VAL A 43 2.38 -2.43 4.77
C VAL A 43 3.83 -2.47 4.34
N VAL A 44 4.09 -3.20 3.26
CA VAL A 44 5.40 -3.27 2.62
C VAL A 44 5.68 -1.93 1.94
N THR A 45 6.71 -1.21 2.38
CA THR A 45 7.12 0.09 1.83
C THR A 45 8.30 0.01 0.89
N ALA A 46 9.12 -1.04 1.02
CA ALA A 46 10.24 -1.30 0.12
C ALA A 46 10.47 -2.80 0.00
N VAL A 47 11.00 -3.22 -1.15
CA VAL A 47 11.50 -4.57 -1.41
C VAL A 47 12.87 -4.40 -2.06
N SER A 48 13.89 -4.99 -1.47
CA SER A 48 15.24 -5.04 -2.02
C SER A 48 15.66 -6.49 -2.18
N ASP A 49 16.13 -6.85 -3.37
CA ASP A 49 16.76 -8.15 -3.60
C ASP A 49 18.04 -8.25 -2.78
N SER A 50 18.09 -9.21 -1.86
CA SER A 50 19.25 -9.43 -1.00
C SER A 50 20.20 -10.45 -1.61
N ASP A 51 19.64 -11.48 -2.25
CA ASP A 51 20.35 -12.47 -3.08
C ASP A 51 19.34 -13.22 -3.99
N ALA A 52 19.82 -14.20 -4.76
CA ALA A 52 18.98 -14.99 -5.67
C ALA A 52 17.84 -15.76 -4.98
N ALA A 53 17.92 -15.96 -3.66
CA ALA A 53 17.00 -16.79 -2.89
C ALA A 53 16.22 -16.01 -1.83
N SER A 54 16.49 -14.73 -1.60
CA SER A 54 15.88 -13.97 -0.52
C SER A 54 15.63 -12.51 -0.86
N ASP A 55 14.51 -12.02 -0.33
CA ASP A 55 14.15 -10.61 -0.35
C ASP A 55 14.30 -10.03 1.04
N THR A 56 14.76 -8.79 1.13
CA THR A 56 14.54 -7.98 2.32
C THR A 56 13.43 -6.98 2.03
N ILE A 57 12.36 -7.08 2.81
CA ILE A 57 11.25 -6.13 2.77
C ILE A 57 11.40 -5.11 3.92
N SER A 58 10.93 -3.90 3.70
CA SER A 58 10.67 -2.92 4.77
C SER A 58 9.17 -2.84 5.00
N VAL A 59 8.76 -2.89 6.26
CA VAL A 59 7.35 -2.88 6.67
C VAL A 59 7.10 -1.70 7.58
N GLN A 60 6.11 -0.88 7.22
CA GLN A 60 5.55 0.15 8.10
C GLN A 60 4.46 -0.49 8.97
N VAL A 61 4.61 -0.40 10.30
CA VAL A 61 3.59 -0.88 11.25
C VAL A 61 2.41 0.08 11.22
N ILE A 62 1.21 -0.47 11.01
CA ILE A 62 -0.07 0.25 11.10
C ILE A 62 -0.67 0.05 12.48
N SER A 63 -0.69 -1.20 12.95
CA SER A 63 -1.30 -1.59 14.22
C SER A 63 -0.58 -2.79 14.84
N THR A 64 -0.61 -2.87 16.16
CA THR A 64 -0.12 -4.03 16.92
C THR A 64 -1.29 -4.77 17.53
N LEU A 65 -1.46 -6.03 17.17
CA LEU A 65 -2.55 -6.91 17.65
C LEU A 65 -2.15 -7.68 18.91
N LYS A 66 -0.87 -8.04 19.05
CA LYS A 66 -0.30 -8.73 20.21
C LYS A 66 1.10 -8.21 20.47
N GLY A 67 1.47 -8.08 21.75
CA GLY A 67 2.78 -7.59 22.19
C GLY A 67 2.88 -6.06 22.19
N LYS A 68 4.10 -5.53 22.28
CA LYS A 68 4.39 -4.10 22.17
C LYS A 68 5.47 -3.88 21.12
N ALA A 69 5.11 -3.28 20.00
CA ALA A 69 6.08 -2.83 19.00
C ALA A 69 6.48 -1.39 19.31
N GLU A 70 7.70 -1.16 19.77
CA GLU A 70 8.26 0.20 19.92
C GLU A 70 8.63 0.81 18.56
N ALA A 71 9.03 -0.05 17.61
CA ALA A 71 9.41 0.35 16.28
C ALA A 71 8.18 0.64 15.40
N LYS A 72 8.17 1.81 14.76
CA LYS A 72 7.14 2.16 13.75
C LYS A 72 7.36 1.44 12.43
N SER A 73 8.56 0.94 12.17
CA SER A 73 8.89 0.18 10.97
C SER A 73 9.96 -0.85 11.28
N PHE A 74 10.03 -1.90 10.48
CA PHE A 74 11.07 -2.93 10.59
C PHE A 74 11.44 -3.47 9.21
N SER A 75 12.63 -4.07 9.14
CA SER A 75 13.08 -4.85 7.99
C SER A 75 12.89 -6.33 8.28
N LEU A 76 12.49 -7.10 7.27
CA LEU A 76 12.30 -8.54 7.38
C LEU A 76 12.92 -9.24 6.17
N ARG A 77 13.68 -10.30 6.41
CA ARG A 77 14.23 -11.13 5.33
C ARG A 77 13.30 -12.30 5.08
N LEU A 78 12.73 -12.35 3.87
CA LEU A 78 11.94 -13.46 3.37
C LEU A 78 12.87 -14.44 2.67
N ARG A 79 12.73 -15.73 2.94
CA ARG A 79 13.54 -16.78 2.31
C ARG A 79 12.72 -17.52 1.28
N ASN A 80 13.37 -17.83 0.15
CA ASN A 80 12.94 -18.76 -0.88
C ASN A 80 11.55 -18.46 -1.49
N LYS A 81 11.56 -17.58 -2.52
CA LYS A 81 10.39 -16.98 -3.18
C LYS A 81 9.43 -17.99 -3.87
N GLY A 82 8.43 -18.49 -3.16
CA GLY A 82 7.27 -19.18 -3.73
C GLY A 82 7.34 -20.71 -3.76
N VAL A 83 6.20 -21.35 -3.47
CA VAL A 83 5.76 -22.78 -3.46
C VAL A 83 6.77 -23.87 -3.06
N LYS A 84 7.99 -23.53 -2.63
CA LYS A 84 8.91 -24.48 -2.01
C LYS A 84 9.18 -24.19 -0.53
N ASP A 85 8.86 -23.00 -0.02
CA ASP A 85 9.33 -22.59 1.32
C ASP A 85 8.42 -21.59 2.08
N PHE A 86 7.11 -21.61 1.80
CA PHE A 86 6.04 -20.99 2.60
C PHE A 86 5.97 -19.45 2.67
N ASP A 87 7.07 -18.71 2.53
CA ASP A 87 7.03 -17.24 2.51
C ASP A 87 6.27 -16.73 1.26
N PRO A 88 5.26 -15.87 1.42
CA PRO A 88 4.55 -15.29 0.29
C PRO A 88 5.46 -14.32 -0.46
N ARG A 89 5.28 -14.23 -1.78
CA ARG A 89 5.85 -13.11 -2.55
C ARG A 89 5.12 -11.83 -2.16
N LEU A 90 5.87 -10.81 -1.77
CA LEU A 90 5.34 -9.51 -1.40
C LEU A 90 5.86 -8.43 -2.34
N ALA A 91 5.00 -7.47 -2.66
CA ALA A 91 5.31 -6.28 -3.42
C ALA A 91 5.13 -5.01 -2.56
N VAL A 92 5.73 -3.90 -3.00
CA VAL A 92 5.48 -2.60 -2.38
C VAL A 92 3.98 -2.26 -2.43
N GLY A 93 3.42 -1.88 -1.29
CA GLY A 93 2.00 -1.61 -1.09
C GLY A 93 1.19 -2.80 -0.59
N ASP A 94 1.74 -4.01 -0.57
CA ASP A 94 1.06 -5.17 0.00
C ASP A 94 0.87 -5.01 1.50
N GLN A 95 -0.28 -5.47 1.98
CA GLN A 95 -0.66 -5.43 3.38
C GLN A 95 -0.69 -6.85 3.93
N GLY A 96 -0.25 -7.01 5.17
CA GLY A 96 -0.23 -8.32 5.80
C GLY A 96 -0.33 -8.24 7.31
N VAL A 97 -0.74 -9.38 7.87
CA VAL A 97 -0.56 -9.68 9.30
C VAL A 97 0.73 -10.46 9.43
N PHE A 98 1.69 -9.91 10.17
CA PHE A 98 3.00 -10.48 10.40
C PHE A 98 3.05 -11.07 11.81
N PHE A 99 3.30 -12.37 11.88
CA PHE A 99 3.46 -13.12 13.12
C PHE A 99 4.96 -13.17 13.43
N LEU A 100 5.37 -12.42 14.45
CA LEU A 100 6.77 -12.13 14.74
C LEU A 100 7.17 -12.72 16.09
N LYS A 101 8.41 -13.20 16.13
CA LYS A 101 9.09 -13.58 17.37
C LYS A 101 9.71 -12.37 18.05
N SER A 102 10.37 -11.48 17.31
CA SER A 102 10.94 -10.25 17.89
C SER A 102 11.13 -9.15 16.84
N ILE A 103 11.36 -7.92 17.31
CA ILE A 103 11.90 -6.80 16.52
C ILE A 103 13.08 -6.21 17.30
N GLU A 104 14.29 -6.43 16.82
CA GLU A 104 15.52 -5.99 17.47
C GLU A 104 16.35 -5.16 16.49
N GLY A 105 16.72 -3.93 16.89
CA GLY A 105 17.50 -3.03 16.04
C GLY A 105 16.85 -2.73 14.68
N GLY A 106 15.51 -2.74 14.61
CA GLY A 106 14.76 -2.52 13.36
C GLY A 106 14.76 -3.72 12.41
N ARG A 107 15.17 -4.92 12.87
CA ARG A 107 15.07 -6.18 12.13
C ARG A 107 14.08 -7.09 12.84
N ALA A 108 13.12 -7.63 12.10
CA ALA A 108 12.14 -8.56 12.62
C ALA A 108 12.53 -10.01 12.32
N GLU A 109 12.14 -10.92 13.22
CA GLU A 109 12.20 -12.36 13.03
C GLU A 109 10.76 -12.91 12.96
N LEU A 110 10.42 -13.67 11.92
CA LEU A 110 9.13 -14.36 11.83
C LEU A 110 9.05 -15.47 12.88
N THR A 111 7.87 -15.71 13.43
CA THR A 111 7.62 -16.87 14.31
C THR A 111 7.86 -18.18 13.56
N TYR A 112 7.43 -18.25 12.30
CA TYR A 112 7.68 -19.38 11.39
C TYR A 112 7.85 -18.88 9.95
N TRP A 113 8.53 -19.65 9.10
CA TRP A 113 8.52 -19.36 7.67
C TRP A 113 7.09 -19.46 7.13
N GLY A 114 6.71 -18.48 6.33
CA GLY A 114 5.35 -18.30 5.83
C GLY A 114 4.36 -17.77 6.86
N SER A 115 4.79 -17.34 8.06
CA SER A 115 3.88 -16.75 9.07
C SER A 115 3.54 -15.29 8.75
N ILE A 116 3.10 -15.07 7.51
CA ILE A 116 2.62 -13.81 6.96
C ILE A 116 1.28 -14.11 6.28
N ALA A 117 0.20 -13.57 6.84
CA ALA A 117 -1.10 -13.62 6.19
C ALA A 117 -1.26 -12.39 5.30
N VAL A 118 -1.03 -12.55 4.00
CA VAL A 118 -1.23 -11.47 3.02
C VAL A 118 -2.71 -11.19 2.89
N ILE A 119 -3.07 -9.91 2.91
CA ILE A 119 -4.46 -9.47 2.80
C ILE A 119 -4.72 -9.16 1.33
N PRO A 120 -5.49 -9.99 0.61
CA PRO A 120 -5.71 -9.84 -0.82
C PRO A 120 -6.71 -8.70 -1.06
N LYS A 121 -6.28 -7.44 -0.92
CA LYS A 121 -6.95 -6.24 -1.43
C LYS A 121 -6.19 -4.98 -1.03
N LYS A 122 -6.00 -4.06 -1.97
CA LYS A 122 -5.75 -2.64 -1.68
C LYS A 122 -7.00 -2.07 -1.02
N GLY A 123 -6.98 -1.74 0.27
CA GLY A 123 -8.02 -0.87 0.86
C GLY A 123 -8.55 -1.20 2.26
N ASN A 124 -8.23 -2.36 2.86
CA ASN A 124 -8.76 -2.67 4.20
C ASN A 124 -8.03 -1.92 5.32
N PHE A 125 -6.75 -1.60 5.12
CA PHE A 125 -5.99 -0.76 6.03
C PHE A 125 -5.49 0.47 5.28
N ARG A 126 -5.75 1.65 5.83
CA ARG A 126 -5.16 2.88 5.29
C ARG A 126 -3.76 2.98 5.86
N VAL A 127 -2.75 2.96 4.99
CA VAL A 127 -1.41 3.45 5.37
C VAL A 127 -1.64 4.90 5.78
N PRO A 128 -1.26 5.34 6.99
CA PRO A 128 -1.18 6.77 7.27
C PRO A 128 -0.27 7.33 6.18
N SER A 129 -0.83 8.09 5.25
CA SER A 129 -0.17 8.52 4.02
C SER A 129 1.27 8.88 4.35
N GLN A 130 2.24 8.12 3.84
CA GLN A 130 3.65 8.44 4.05
C GLN A 130 3.80 9.94 3.76
N PRO A 131 4.44 10.72 4.64
CA PRO A 131 4.61 12.14 4.42
C PRO A 131 5.19 12.30 3.02
N ASN A 132 4.39 12.87 2.11
CA ASN A 132 4.68 12.95 0.68
C ASN A 132 6.13 13.41 0.53
N ASP A 133 7.02 12.51 0.13
CA ASP A 133 8.49 12.67 0.02
C ASP A 133 8.90 13.65 -1.09
N GLY A 134 7.92 14.31 -1.70
CA GLY A 134 8.08 15.15 -2.89
C GLY A 134 7.82 14.39 -4.20
N SER A 135 7.43 13.11 -4.13
CA SER A 135 7.03 12.35 -5.32
C SER A 135 5.83 12.96 -6.06
N ASP A 136 5.80 12.74 -7.38
CA ASP A 136 4.77 13.22 -8.29
C ASP A 136 3.36 12.82 -7.79
N PRO A 137 2.47 13.79 -7.48
CA PRO A 137 1.11 13.50 -7.08
C PRO A 137 0.29 12.71 -8.12
N PHE A 138 0.75 12.68 -9.37
CA PHE A 138 0.12 11.96 -10.49
C PHE A 138 0.74 10.59 -10.76
N ARG A 139 1.67 10.08 -9.92
CA ARG A 139 2.34 8.79 -10.16
C ARG A 139 1.40 7.58 -10.28
N GLU A 140 0.20 7.66 -9.67
CA GLU A 140 -0.82 6.61 -9.73
C GLU A 140 -1.98 6.96 -10.69
N TYR A 141 -1.90 8.10 -11.37
CA TYR A 141 -2.90 8.50 -12.36
C TYR A 141 -2.74 7.70 -13.65
N ALA A 142 -3.67 6.79 -13.91
CA ALA A 142 -3.70 5.93 -15.09
C ALA A 142 -4.63 6.44 -16.22
N GLY A 143 -5.00 7.73 -16.20
CA GLY A 143 -5.89 8.27 -17.23
C GLY A 143 -5.26 8.25 -18.62
N LYS A 144 -6.10 8.06 -19.64
CA LYS A 144 -5.67 7.93 -21.04
C LYS A 144 -5.37 9.28 -21.70
N GLU A 145 -5.96 10.36 -21.20
CA GLU A 145 -5.81 11.69 -21.78
C GLU A 145 -4.62 12.41 -21.15
N PRO A 146 -3.75 13.05 -21.96
CA PRO A 146 -2.68 13.87 -21.43
C PRO A 146 -3.27 15.08 -20.72
N LEU A 147 -2.81 15.32 -19.50
CA LEU A 147 -3.20 16.49 -18.72
C LEU A 147 -2.41 17.72 -19.19
N PRO A 148 -3.03 18.92 -19.23
CA PRO A 148 -2.29 20.15 -19.46
C PRO A 148 -1.14 20.31 -18.46
N GLU A 149 0.05 20.68 -18.93
CA GLU A 149 1.23 20.85 -18.07
C GLU A 149 0.99 21.89 -16.97
N GLY A 150 0.36 23.01 -17.33
CA GLY A 150 -0.01 24.07 -16.38
C GLY A 150 -0.96 23.58 -15.27
N LEU A 151 -1.84 22.62 -15.56
CA LEU A 151 -2.73 22.02 -14.56
C LEU A 151 -1.93 21.15 -13.58
N ARG A 152 -1.02 20.30 -14.08
CA ARG A 152 -0.13 19.48 -13.25
C ARG A 152 0.73 20.34 -12.31
N ALA A 153 1.31 21.41 -12.85
CA ALA A 153 2.11 22.35 -12.07
C ALA A 153 1.28 23.08 -11.00
N ALA A 154 0.08 23.55 -11.36
CA ALA A 154 -0.81 24.23 -10.41
C ALA A 154 -1.28 23.30 -9.28
N TYR A 155 -1.61 22.04 -9.58
CA TYR A 155 -1.96 21.05 -8.58
C TYR A 155 -0.79 20.76 -7.64
N THR A 156 0.41 20.57 -8.18
CA THR A 156 1.62 20.34 -7.37
C THR A 156 1.92 21.54 -6.45
N GLY A 157 1.74 22.76 -6.95
CA GLY A 157 1.85 23.97 -6.15
C GLY A 157 0.81 24.02 -5.03
N PHE A 158 -0.46 23.70 -5.35
CA PHE A 158 -1.53 23.62 -4.36
C PHE A 158 -1.22 22.60 -3.26
N VAL A 159 -0.75 21.39 -3.61
CA VAL A 159 -0.35 20.35 -2.64
C VAL A 159 0.76 20.85 -1.70
N ARG A 160 1.73 21.59 -2.23
CA ARG A 160 2.81 22.17 -1.40
C ARG A 160 2.27 23.23 -0.44
N ALA A 161 1.41 24.11 -0.93
CA ALA A 161 0.78 25.16 -0.14
C ALA A 161 -0.18 24.60 0.94
N ALA A 162 -0.91 23.52 0.61
CA ALA A 162 -1.81 22.82 1.51
C ALA A 162 -1.12 22.34 2.79
N LYS A 163 0.11 21.81 2.66
CA LYS A 163 0.92 21.40 3.82
C LYS A 163 1.40 22.56 4.70
N GLY A 164 1.50 23.76 4.11
CA GLY A 164 1.97 24.96 4.80
C GLY A 164 0.85 25.89 5.27
N GLY A 165 -0.42 25.55 5.03
CA GLY A 165 -1.57 26.39 5.39
C GLY A 165 -1.72 27.67 4.57
N GLY A 166 -1.19 27.74 3.34
CA GLY A 166 -1.16 28.98 2.53
C GLY A 166 -1.71 28.82 1.12
N VAL A 167 -2.94 28.33 0.97
CA VAL A 167 -3.51 27.96 -0.35
C VAL A 167 -4.17 29.11 -1.10
N GLU A 168 -4.37 30.27 -0.48
CA GLU A 168 -5.11 31.41 -1.02
C GLU A 168 -4.60 31.84 -2.41
N GLY A 169 -3.28 31.83 -2.61
CA GLY A 169 -2.65 32.18 -3.89
C GLY A 169 -2.96 31.20 -5.04
N HIS A 170 -3.49 30.02 -4.72
CA HIS A 170 -3.90 28.99 -5.67
C HIS A 170 -5.41 29.01 -5.96
N LEU A 171 -6.19 29.78 -5.20
CA LEU A 171 -7.64 29.85 -5.36
C LEU A 171 -8.01 30.89 -6.42
N LEU A 172 -9.12 30.63 -7.11
CA LEU A 172 -9.77 31.67 -7.91
C LEU A 172 -10.43 32.65 -6.92
N PRO A 173 -10.16 33.96 -6.99
CA PRO A 173 -10.66 34.92 -6.01
C PRO A 173 -12.18 34.83 -5.82
N GLY A 174 -12.61 34.64 -4.58
CA GLY A 174 -14.03 34.55 -4.19
C GLY A 174 -14.73 33.24 -4.54
N ALA A 175 -14.08 32.30 -5.23
CA ALA A 175 -14.72 31.06 -5.67
C ALA A 175 -14.80 29.98 -4.58
N VAL A 176 -13.78 29.92 -3.72
CA VAL A 176 -13.69 28.95 -2.62
C VAL A 176 -13.36 29.68 -1.33
N GLN A 177 -14.12 29.39 -0.28
CA GLN A 177 -13.87 29.92 1.06
C GLN A 177 -12.85 29.03 1.79
N THR A 178 -12.06 29.62 2.69
CA THR A 178 -11.21 28.89 3.64
C THR A 178 -11.78 29.02 5.04
N SER A 179 -11.62 27.98 5.86
CA SER A 179 -12.00 28.00 7.27
C SER A 179 -10.94 27.35 8.15
N SER A 180 -10.62 28.01 9.26
CA SER A 180 -9.74 27.46 10.30
C SER A 180 -10.52 26.77 11.43
N LYS A 181 -11.87 26.84 11.41
CA LYS A 181 -12.72 26.25 12.46
C LYS A 181 -12.73 24.73 12.32
N PRO A 182 -12.55 23.95 13.41
CA PRO A 182 -12.72 22.51 13.36
C PRO A 182 -14.11 22.13 12.83
N ARG A 183 -14.19 21.13 11.95
CA ARG A 183 -15.46 20.56 11.51
C ARG A 183 -16.19 19.92 12.71
N PRO A 184 -17.52 20.05 12.80
CA PRO A 184 -18.30 19.26 13.76
C PRO A 184 -18.00 17.77 13.65
N LYS A 185 -17.97 17.06 14.77
CA LYS A 185 -17.68 15.63 14.81
C LYS A 185 -18.70 14.86 13.95
N GLY A 186 -18.22 14.06 13.00
CA GLY A 186 -19.05 13.30 12.06
C GLY A 186 -19.36 14.02 10.75
N SER A 187 -18.98 15.30 10.59
CA SER A 187 -19.20 16.10 9.37
C SER A 187 -17.91 16.43 8.62
N ARG A 188 -16.85 15.64 8.86
CA ARG A 188 -15.54 15.86 8.23
C ARG A 188 -15.62 15.90 6.70
N ASP A 189 -16.63 15.25 6.13
CA ASP A 189 -16.72 15.00 4.69
C ASP A 189 -17.73 15.90 3.93
N GLU A 190 -18.29 16.95 4.56
CA GLU A 190 -19.49 17.66 4.04
C GLU A 190 -19.35 19.19 3.88
N GLY A 191 -18.16 19.69 3.56
CA GLY A 191 -17.93 21.12 3.29
C GLY A 191 -17.64 21.45 1.82
N ASN A 192 -18.10 22.63 1.37
CA ASN A 192 -17.70 23.24 0.09
C ASN A 192 -16.57 24.28 0.25
N ASP A 193 -16.14 24.53 1.48
CA ASP A 193 -14.98 25.34 1.85
C ASP A 193 -13.75 24.46 2.10
N ILE A 194 -12.57 25.07 2.01
CA ILE A 194 -11.30 24.43 2.39
C ILE A 194 -11.12 24.58 3.89
N ASN A 195 -11.19 23.46 4.61
CA ASN A 195 -10.86 23.44 6.02
C ASN A 195 -9.34 23.28 6.22
N GLU A 196 -8.68 24.28 6.82
CA GLU A 196 -7.22 24.32 6.94
C GLU A 196 -6.65 23.19 7.80
N ASP A 197 -7.35 22.81 8.88
CA ASP A 197 -6.93 21.69 9.73
C ASP A 197 -6.97 20.37 8.96
N PHE A 198 -8.08 20.10 8.27
CA PHE A 198 -8.18 18.94 7.39
C PHE A 198 -7.14 18.98 6.27
N LEU A 199 -6.94 20.13 5.63
CA LEU A 199 -6.00 20.26 4.53
C LEU A 199 -4.55 19.96 4.96
N THR A 200 -4.20 20.31 6.20
CA THR A 200 -2.88 20.04 6.77
C THR A 200 -2.73 18.59 7.22
N ASN A 201 -3.76 18.02 7.84
CA ASN A 201 -3.67 16.77 8.61
C ASN A 201 -4.37 15.56 7.98
N GLY A 202 -5.34 15.77 7.10
CA GLY A 202 -6.24 14.76 6.54
C GLY A 202 -6.26 14.67 5.01
N PHE A 203 -5.72 15.67 4.32
CA PHE A 203 -5.67 15.70 2.85
C PHE A 203 -4.69 14.67 2.28
N SER A 204 -5.19 13.81 1.39
CA SER A 204 -4.37 12.95 0.55
C SER A 204 -4.09 13.66 -0.79
N PRO A 205 -2.82 13.96 -1.11
CA PRO A 205 -2.46 14.64 -2.36
C PRO A 205 -2.43 13.72 -3.57
N LEU A 206 -2.66 12.43 -3.41
CA LEU A 206 -2.49 11.46 -4.48
C LEU A 206 -3.69 11.50 -5.44
N VAL A 207 -3.41 11.75 -6.72
CA VAL A 207 -4.45 11.85 -7.75
C VAL A 207 -4.90 10.45 -8.18
N ARG A 208 -6.19 10.18 -8.01
CA ARG A 208 -6.83 8.92 -8.41
C ARG A 208 -7.52 9.02 -9.76
N ASN A 209 -8.20 10.14 -9.99
CA ASN A 209 -8.95 10.38 -11.21
C ASN A 209 -8.89 11.85 -11.58
N VAL A 210 -8.91 12.12 -12.89
CA VAL A 210 -9.04 13.46 -13.44
C VAL A 210 -10.09 13.40 -14.54
N ARG A 211 -11.05 14.30 -14.47
CA ARG A 211 -12.15 14.43 -15.43
C ARG A 211 -12.20 15.84 -15.98
N LYS A 212 -12.21 15.98 -17.31
CA LYS A 212 -12.50 17.26 -17.95
C LYS A 212 -14.00 17.56 -17.84
N GLU A 213 -14.37 18.71 -17.26
CA GLU A 213 -15.77 19.11 -17.06
C GLU A 213 -16.25 20.16 -18.07
N GLY A 214 -15.33 20.73 -18.85
CA GLY A 214 -15.62 21.73 -19.88
C GLY A 214 -14.36 22.19 -20.59
N ASN A 215 -14.47 23.28 -21.36
CA ASN A 215 -13.30 23.96 -21.88
C ASN A 215 -12.52 24.56 -20.70
N ASP A 216 -11.25 24.17 -20.60
CA ASP A 216 -10.33 24.67 -19.59
C ASP A 216 -10.76 24.46 -18.12
N CYS A 217 -11.61 23.45 -17.88
CA CYS A 217 -12.08 23.04 -16.56
C CYS A 217 -11.80 21.55 -16.32
N TYR A 218 -11.15 21.24 -15.20
CA TYR A 218 -10.84 19.87 -14.80
C TYR A 218 -11.20 19.64 -13.34
N LEU A 219 -11.82 18.50 -13.05
CA LEU A 219 -12.02 17.98 -11.71
C LEU A 219 -10.95 16.94 -11.41
N ILE A 220 -10.14 17.21 -10.41
CA ILE A 220 -9.17 16.27 -9.86
C ILE A 220 -9.78 15.61 -8.61
N ARG A 221 -9.76 14.28 -8.56
CA ARG A 221 -10.21 13.48 -7.41
C ARG A 221 -8.99 12.82 -6.76
N THR A 222 -8.89 12.98 -5.45
CA THR A 222 -7.95 12.26 -4.59
C THR A 222 -8.70 11.27 -3.72
N ASP A 223 -8.00 10.55 -2.84
CA ASP A 223 -8.64 9.66 -1.85
C ASP A 223 -9.53 10.42 -0.85
N SER A 224 -9.32 11.73 -0.69
CA SER A 224 -9.93 12.53 0.37
C SER A 224 -10.79 13.68 -0.15
N THR A 225 -10.60 14.09 -1.41
CA THR A 225 -11.04 15.42 -1.86
C THR A 225 -11.39 15.44 -3.34
N ALA A 226 -12.34 16.29 -3.71
CA ALA A 226 -12.62 16.71 -5.08
C ALA A 226 -12.20 18.19 -5.27
N ILE A 227 -11.33 18.45 -6.25
CA ILE A 227 -10.76 19.78 -6.48
C ILE A 227 -10.96 20.17 -7.94
N GLY A 228 -11.79 21.19 -8.17
CA GLY A 228 -12.04 21.76 -9.48
C GLY A 228 -11.02 22.86 -9.81
N PHE A 229 -10.31 22.70 -10.92
CA PHE A 229 -9.40 23.68 -11.49
C PHE A 229 -9.96 24.28 -12.78
N VAL A 230 -9.78 25.58 -12.94
CA VAL A 230 -10.11 26.32 -14.16
C VAL A 230 -8.92 27.14 -14.61
N GLN A 231 -8.69 27.24 -15.93
CA GLN A 231 -7.73 28.18 -16.48
C GLN A 231 -8.38 29.56 -16.62
N ASN A 232 -7.79 30.57 -16.01
CA ASN A 232 -8.28 31.93 -16.14
C ASN A 232 -7.82 32.58 -17.47
N LYS A 233 -8.25 33.82 -17.72
CA LYS A 233 -7.89 34.58 -18.93
C LYS A 233 -6.38 34.83 -19.10
N SER A 234 -5.60 34.78 -18.01
CA SER A 234 -4.14 34.92 -18.07
C SER A 234 -3.43 33.59 -18.32
N GLY A 235 -4.17 32.50 -18.58
CA GLY A 235 -3.62 31.16 -18.76
C GLY A 235 -3.24 30.46 -17.44
N ALA A 236 -3.49 31.07 -16.28
CA ALA A 236 -3.16 30.49 -14.98
C ALA A 236 -4.27 29.56 -14.49
N TRP A 237 -3.90 28.38 -14.01
CA TRP A 237 -4.82 27.43 -13.40
C TRP A 237 -5.07 27.78 -11.92
N ARG A 238 -6.34 27.80 -11.53
CA ARG A 238 -6.79 28.15 -10.16
C ARG A 238 -7.90 27.22 -9.69
N VAL A 239 -7.93 26.97 -8.38
CA VAL A 239 -8.99 26.19 -7.74
C VAL A 239 -10.27 27.04 -7.69
N TYR A 240 -11.34 26.60 -8.34
CA TYR A 240 -12.64 27.29 -8.32
C TYR A 240 -13.73 26.50 -7.59
N ARG A 241 -13.46 25.24 -7.26
CA ARG A 241 -14.38 24.37 -6.53
C ARG A 241 -13.58 23.43 -5.65
N TYR A 242 -14.09 23.16 -4.45
CA TYR A 242 -13.45 22.25 -3.51
C TYR A 242 -14.52 21.51 -2.72
N ALA A 243 -14.28 20.23 -2.42
CA ALA A 243 -15.11 19.45 -1.51
C ALA A 243 -14.27 18.37 -0.81
N ASP A 244 -14.40 18.28 0.52
CA ASP A 244 -13.76 17.28 1.37
C ASP A 244 -14.44 15.89 1.23
N LYS A 245 -14.63 15.39 0.00
CA LYS A 245 -15.36 14.13 -0.23
C LYS A 245 -14.44 13.02 -0.78
N PRO A 246 -14.27 11.89 -0.06
CA PRO A 246 -13.57 10.73 -0.58
C PRO A 246 -14.24 10.16 -1.84
N ILE A 247 -13.50 9.35 -2.60
CA ILE A 247 -14.08 8.57 -3.70
C ILE A 247 -14.84 7.40 -3.07
N ASP A 248 -16.16 7.38 -3.27
CA ASP A 248 -17.03 6.25 -2.95
C ASP A 248 -16.73 5.04 -3.86
#